data_AF-A0AAD8MCC0-F1
#
_entry.id   AF-A0AAD8MCC0-F1
#
_cell.length_a   1.000
_cell.length_b   1.000
_cell.length_c   1.000
_cell.angle_alpha   90.00
_cell.angle_beta   90.00
_cell.angle_gamma   90.00
#
_symmetry.space_group_name_H-M   'P 1'
#
loop_
_entity.id
_entity.type
_entity.pdbx_description
1 polymer ?
#
loop_
_entity_poly.entity_id
_entity_poly.type
_entity_poly.pdbx_seq_one_letter_code
_entity_poly.pdbx_strand_id
1 'polypeptide(L)'
;MSGVWVFKNGIMRLNEGATMDQQSGRKKVLVHLPTGQVVSSYSSLRQMLMELGWEIYYGDIELLQFHKASSIDLISLPKEFYKFNSVYMYDIVVKNPNVFLVRDG
;
A
#
# COMPACT_ATOMS: atom_id res chain seq x y z
N MET A 1 -6.67 8.60 -5.96
CA MET A 1 -7.48 8.46 -7.18
C MET A 1 -7.14 7.14 -7.87
N SER A 2 -7.96 6.10 -7.75
CA SER A 2 -7.78 4.85 -8.51
C SER A 2 -9.12 4.14 -8.63
N GLY A 3 -9.87 4.46 -9.67
CA GLY A 3 -11.04 3.70 -10.09
C GLY A 3 -10.91 3.40 -11.58
N VAL A 4 -11.13 2.15 -11.96
CA VAL A 4 -11.18 1.77 -13.38
C VAL A 4 -12.55 2.16 -13.90
N TRP A 5 -12.56 3.02 -14.91
CA TRP A 5 -13.79 3.35 -15.64
C TRP A 5 -14.17 2.17 -16.52
N VAL A 6 -15.37 1.62 -16.31
CA VAL A 6 -15.89 0.53 -17.13
C VAL A 6 -17.06 1.05 -17.95
N PHE A 7 -17.02 0.78 -19.26
CA PHE A 7 -18.11 1.09 -20.17
C PHE A 7 -18.94 -0.17 -20.41
N LYS A 8 -20.21 -0.15 -20.01
CA LYS A 8 -21.13 -1.27 -20.25
C LYS A 8 -22.50 -0.73 -20.67
N ASN A 9 -22.98 -1.20 -21.81
CA ASN A 9 -24.29 -0.85 -22.38
C ASN A 9 -24.51 0.67 -22.55
N GLY A 10 -23.50 1.41 -22.99
CA GLY A 10 -23.63 2.85 -23.24
C GLY A 10 -23.41 3.75 -22.01
N ILE A 11 -23.23 3.17 -20.82
CA ILE A 11 -23.06 3.92 -19.57
C ILE A 11 -21.63 3.75 -19.05
N MET A 12 -20.93 4.87 -18.85
CA MET A 12 -19.69 4.90 -18.07
C MET A 12 -20.03 4.79 -16.58
N ARG A 13 -19.45 3.79 -15.91
CA ARG A 13 -19.53 3.66 -14.44
C ARG A 13 -18.12 3.59 -13.87
N LEU A 14 -17.87 4.36 -12.83
CA LEU A 14 -16.67 4.23 -12.01
C LEU A 14 -16.82 2.93 -11.21
N ASN A 15 -16.00 1.92 -11.52
CA ASN A 15 -16.02 0.69 -10.75
C ASN A 15 -15.23 0.90 -9.46
N GLU A 16 -15.90 1.42 -8.43
CA GLU A 16 -15.33 1.64 -7.10
C GLU A 16 -15.10 0.32 -6.34
N GLY A 17 -15.62 -0.81 -6.86
CA GLY A 17 -15.80 -2.05 -6.11
C GLY A 17 -14.86 -3.22 -6.45
N ALA A 18 -13.83 -3.03 -7.27
CA ALA A 18 -12.85 -4.10 -7.50
C ALA A 18 -11.43 -3.54 -7.47
N THR A 19 -10.82 -3.52 -6.28
CA THR A 19 -9.36 -3.59 -6.21
C THR A 19 -8.92 -4.82 -7.03
N MET A 20 -7.82 -4.75 -7.78
CA MET A 20 -7.28 -5.90 -8.54
C MET A 20 -7.24 -7.20 -7.72
N ASP A 21 -7.10 -7.09 -6.40
CA ASP A 21 -7.15 -8.21 -5.44
C ASP A 21 -8.45 -9.01 -5.47
N GLN A 22 -9.61 -8.40 -5.78
CA GLN A 22 -10.89 -9.11 -5.86
C GLN A 22 -11.04 -9.96 -7.14
N GLN A 23 -10.33 -9.62 -8.23
CA GLN A 23 -10.37 -10.43 -9.46
C GLN A 23 -9.61 -11.75 -9.33
N SER A 24 -8.64 -11.85 -8.41
CA SER A 24 -7.82 -13.05 -8.22
C SER A 24 -8.36 -14.03 -7.17
N GLY A 25 -9.40 -13.65 -6.40
CA GLY A 25 -9.92 -14.46 -5.28
C GLY A 25 -8.95 -14.67 -4.11
N ARG A 26 -7.68 -14.26 -4.23
CA ARG A 26 -6.64 -14.36 -3.20
C ARG A 26 -6.23 -12.97 -2.75
N LYS A 27 -6.34 -12.71 -1.45
CA LYS A 27 -5.92 -11.45 -0.85
C LYS A 27 -4.40 -11.37 -0.88
N LYS A 28 -3.85 -10.36 -1.55
CA LYS A 28 -2.41 -10.11 -1.51
C LYS A 28 -1.97 -9.72 -0.10
N VAL A 29 -0.77 -10.13 0.26
CA VAL A 29 -0.15 -9.79 1.55
C VAL A 29 1.22 -9.18 1.32
N LEU A 30 1.57 -8.20 2.17
CA LEU A 30 2.91 -7.62 2.24
C LEU A 30 3.73 -8.40 3.26
N VAL A 31 4.91 -8.86 2.86
CA VAL A 31 5.83 -9.64 3.69
C VAL A 31 7.12 -8.85 3.88
N HIS A 32 7.59 -8.75 5.12
CA HIS A 32 8.91 -8.23 5.45
C HIS A 32 9.94 -9.36 5.28
N LEU A 33 10.82 -9.25 4.29
CA LEU A 33 11.75 -10.31 3.90
C LEU A 33 12.74 -10.68 5.01
N PRO A 34 13.37 -9.74 5.75
CA PRO A 34 14.31 -10.08 6.81
C PRO A 34 13.72 -10.94 7.94
N THR A 35 12.44 -10.74 8.29
CA THR A 35 11.78 -11.50 9.37
C THR A 35 10.84 -12.59 8.87
N GLY A 36 10.51 -12.61 7.58
CA GLY A 36 9.49 -13.49 6.99
C GLY A 36 8.06 -13.18 7.44
N GLN A 37 7.84 -12.12 8.21
CA GLN A 37 6.54 -11.80 8.80
C GLN A 37 5.62 -11.10 7.81
N VAL A 38 4.33 -11.44 7.86
CA VAL A 38 3.28 -10.69 7.17
C VAL A 38 3.00 -9.40 7.93
N VAL A 39 2.99 -8.28 7.21
CA VAL A 39 2.60 -6.98 7.76
C VAL A 39 1.09 -6.97 7.97
N SER A 40 0.68 -6.94 9.23
CA SER A 40 -0.74 -7.07 9.65
C SER A 40 -1.31 -5.82 10.32
N SER A 41 -0.50 -4.78 10.54
CA SER A 41 -0.93 -3.50 11.11
C SER A 41 0.00 -2.35 10.74
N TYR A 42 -0.50 -1.11 10.83
CA TYR A 42 0.35 0.06 10.65
C TYR A 42 1.39 0.25 11.75
N SER A 43 1.16 -0.26 12.96
CA SER A 43 2.19 -0.24 14.00
C SER A 43 3.41 -1.06 13.56
N SER A 44 3.19 -2.28 13.04
CA SER A 44 4.28 -3.13 12.53
C SER A 44 4.96 -2.52 11.30
N LEU A 45 4.19 -2.00 10.34
CA LEU A 45 4.74 -1.37 9.14
C LEU A 45 5.56 -0.12 9.47
N ARG A 46 5.03 0.73 10.37
CA ARG A 46 5.69 1.96 10.81
C ARG A 46 7.05 1.67 11.43
N GLN A 47 7.12 0.68 12.32
CA GLN A 47 8.38 0.30 12.93
C GLN A 47 9.41 -0.13 11.88
N MET A 48 9.02 -1.03 10.97
CA MET A 48 9.91 -1.50 9.90
C MET A 48 10.38 -0.35 9.00
N LEU A 49 9.48 0.57 8.62
CA LEU A 49 9.84 1.74 7.81
C LEU A 49 10.76 2.70 8.58
N MET A 50 10.54 2.93 9.87
CA MET A 50 11.41 3.76 10.70
C MET A 50 12.82 3.18 10.84
N GLU A 51 12.95 1.87 10.99
CA GLU A 51 14.25 1.18 11.02
C GLU A 51 15.02 1.34 9.69
N LEU A 52 14.30 1.50 8.58
CA LEU A 52 14.88 1.81 7.28
C LEU A 52 15.20 3.30 7.12
N GLY A 53 14.82 4.18 8.06
CA GLY A 53 15.04 5.64 7.98
C GLY A 53 13.90 6.41 7.29
N TRP A 54 12.70 5.86 7.25
CA TRP A 54 11.50 6.62 6.90
C TRP A 54 10.94 7.36 8.12
N GLU A 55 10.44 8.56 7.91
CA GLU A 55 9.89 9.41 8.95
C GLU A 55 8.44 9.74 8.65
N ILE A 56 7.64 10.01 9.70
CA ILE A 56 6.25 10.42 9.52
C ILE A 56 6.22 11.81 8.89
N TYR A 57 5.41 11.94 7.85
CA TYR A 57 5.19 13.18 7.14
C TYR A 57 3.76 13.66 7.35
N TYR A 58 3.62 14.92 7.76
CA TYR A 58 2.34 15.56 8.05
C TYR A 58 1.88 16.44 6.89
N GLY A 59 1.81 15.88 5.68
CA GLY A 59 1.42 16.60 4.47
C GLY A 59 -0.08 16.70 4.28
N ASP A 60 -0.76 15.56 4.38
CA ASP A 60 -2.22 15.46 4.27
C ASP A 60 -2.80 14.89 5.57
N ILE A 61 -3.72 15.64 6.19
CA ILE A 61 -4.37 15.22 7.43
C ILE A 61 -5.23 13.97 7.24
N GLU A 62 -5.62 13.59 6.03
CA GLU A 62 -6.45 12.41 5.71
C GLU A 62 -5.65 11.15 5.40
N LEU A 63 -4.33 11.24 5.30
CA LEU A 63 -3.45 10.12 4.95
C LEU A 63 -2.43 9.85 6.05
N LEU A 64 -1.96 8.60 6.10
CA LEU A 64 -0.74 8.24 6.82
C LEU A 64 0.41 8.28 5.82
N GLN A 65 1.26 9.30 5.93
CA GLN A 65 2.37 9.49 4.99
C GLN A 65 3.73 9.31 5.66
N PHE A 66 4.68 8.82 4.87
CA PHE A 66 6.07 8.68 5.25
C PHE A 66 6.97 9.32 4.20
N HIS A 67 7.93 10.12 4.65
CA HIS A 67 8.96 10.71 3.80
C HIS A 67 10.31 10.05 4.11
N LYS A 68 11.12 9.88 3.07
CA LYS A 68 12.48 9.36 3.20
C LYS A 68 13.48 10.49 3.16
N ALA A 69 14.05 10.88 4.30
CA ALA A 69 14.91 12.06 4.44
C ALA A 69 16.09 12.11 3.43
N SER A 70 16.58 10.94 2.98
CA SER A 70 17.67 10.82 2.02
C SER A 70 17.25 10.89 0.54
N SER A 71 15.97 11.08 0.22
CA SER A 71 15.44 11.07 -1.14
C SER A 71 14.18 11.93 -1.27
N ILE A 72 13.57 11.96 -2.46
CA ILE A 72 12.27 12.62 -2.69
C ILE A 72 11.08 11.67 -2.50
N ASP A 73 11.32 10.44 -2.05
CA ASP A 73 10.29 9.41 -1.99
C ASP A 73 9.26 9.67 -0.87
N LEU A 74 8.00 9.40 -1.20
CA LEU A 74 6.85 9.53 -0.31
C LEU A 74 5.97 8.29 -0.40
N ILE A 75 5.73 7.63 0.73
CA ILE A 75 4.72 6.57 0.84
C ILE A 75 3.45 7.20 1.39
N SER A 76 2.31 7.01 0.72
CA SER A 76 1.01 7.53 1.16
C SER A 76 0.01 6.39 1.36
N LEU A 77 -0.48 6.23 2.59
CA LEU A 77 -1.36 5.13 3.00
C LEU A 77 -2.70 5.68 3.51
N PRO A 78 -3.79 4.90 3.43
CA PRO A 78 -5.05 5.28 4.06
C PRO A 78 -4.87 5.26 5.59
N LYS A 79 -5.58 6.11 6.34
CA LYS A 79 -5.53 6.10 7.81
C LYS A 79 -5.90 4.77 8.43
N GLU A 80 -6.91 4.10 7.87
CA GLU A 80 -7.40 2.84 8.41
C GLU A 80 -6.80 1.64 7.67
N PHE A 81 -6.22 0.70 8.42
CA PHE A 81 -5.52 -0.45 7.86
C PHE A 81 -6.43 -1.38 7.03
N TYR A 82 -7.74 -1.44 7.30
CA TYR A 82 -8.64 -2.27 6.49
C TYR A 82 -8.78 -1.78 5.04
N LYS A 83 -8.41 -0.53 4.75
CA LYS A 83 -8.35 0.04 3.39
C LYS A 83 -7.01 -0.23 2.68
N PHE A 84 -6.04 -0.80 3.39
CA PHE A 84 -4.72 -1.14 2.86
C PHE A 84 -4.83 -2.35 1.92
N ASN A 85 -4.68 -2.08 0.62
CA ASN A 85 -4.75 -3.05 -0.47
C ASN A 85 -3.41 -3.13 -1.25
N SER A 86 -3.33 -4.00 -2.25
CA SER A 86 -2.09 -4.25 -3.00
C SER A 86 -1.48 -3.03 -3.69
N VAL A 87 -2.26 -2.00 -4.05
CA VAL A 87 -1.72 -0.77 -4.66
C VAL A 87 -0.71 -0.12 -3.72
N TYR A 88 -1.07 0.01 -2.44
CA TYR A 88 -0.19 0.56 -1.42
C TYR A 88 0.97 -0.40 -1.09
N MET A 89 0.74 -1.71 -1.14
CA MET A 89 1.78 -2.70 -0.89
C MET A 89 2.88 -2.64 -1.96
N TYR A 90 2.51 -2.56 -3.24
CA TYR A 90 3.48 -2.46 -4.33
C TYR A 90 4.24 -1.13 -4.30
N ASP A 91 3.59 -0.03 -3.90
CA ASP A 91 4.27 1.25 -3.69
C ASP A 91 5.41 1.14 -2.67
N ILE A 92 5.16 0.45 -1.55
CA ILE A 92 6.17 0.17 -0.53
C ILE A 92 7.31 -0.69 -1.09
N VAL A 93 7.00 -1.75 -1.86
CA VAL A 93 8.00 -2.64 -2.46
C VAL A 93 8.91 -1.89 -3.43
N VAL A 94 8.35 -1.06 -4.31
CA VAL A 94 9.14 -0.28 -5.28
C VAL A 94 10.09 0.67 -4.57
N LYS A 95 9.66 1.29 -3.47
CA LYS A 95 10.47 2.24 -2.68
C LYS A 95 11.45 1.58 -1.71
N ASN A 96 11.29 0.28 -1.44
CA ASN A 96 12.11 -0.49 -0.52
C ASN A 96 12.46 -1.86 -1.13
N PRO A 97 13.18 -1.86 -2.28
CA PRO A 97 13.47 -3.09 -3.01
C PRO A 97 14.27 -4.06 -2.13
N ASN A 98 14.00 -5.36 -2.28
CA ASN A 98 14.62 -6.45 -1.51
C ASN A 98 14.36 -6.44 0.01
N VAL A 99 13.52 -5.53 0.52
CA VAL A 99 13.10 -5.51 1.94
C VAL A 99 11.69 -6.04 2.10
N PHE A 100 10.79 -5.74 1.15
CA PHE A 100 9.42 -6.21 1.16
C PHE A 100 9.08 -7.00 -0.09
N LEU A 101 8.08 -7.88 0.04
CA LEU A 101 7.52 -8.66 -1.07
C LEU A 101 5.99 -8.66 -0.97
N VAL A 102 5.33 -8.53 -2.12
CA VAL A 102 3.90 -8.83 -2.24
C VAL A 102 3.74 -10.25 -2.78
N ARG A 103 2.91 -11.06 -2.12
CA ARG A 103 2.55 -12.41 -2.61
C ARG A 103 1.08 -12.71 -2.35
N ASP A 104 0.60 -13.80 -2.92
CA ASP A 104 -0.69 -14.37 -2.55
C ASP A 104 -0.66 -14.84 -1.08
N GLY A 105 -1.69 -14.45 -0.33
CA GLY A 105 -1.95 -14.93 1.02
C GLY A 105 -2.84 -16.17 1.06
#